data_AF-A0A661VWB9-F1
#
_entry.id   AF-A0A661VWB9-F1
#
_cell.length_a   1.000
_cell.length_b   1.000
_cell.length_c   1.000
_cell.angle_alpha   90.00
_cell.angle_beta   90.00
_cell.angle_gamma   90.00
#
_symmetry.space_group_name_H-M   'P 1'
#
loop_
_entity.id
_entity.type
_entity.pdbx_description
1 polymer ?
#
loop_
_entity_poly.entity_id
_entity_poly.type
_entity_poly.pdbx_seq_one_letter_code
_entity_poly.pdbx_strand_id
1 'polypeptide(L)'
;MRFEFKNKKLAALYTEEKGARKYGAAVVDAFFDVMDVINNAQDERDLYALKSLRYEKLKGARSQQHSIRLNRQFRLIIERQHDEQGRCLLIINIEDYH
;
A
#
# COMPACT_ATOMS: atom_id res chain seq x y z
N MET A 1 -10.91 -4.07 -3.73
CA MET A 1 -11.23 -3.89 -2.28
C MET A 1 -11.20 -2.40 -2.00
N ARG A 2 -12.01 -1.91 -1.06
CA ARG A 2 -12.04 -0.46 -0.74
C ARG A 2 -10.77 -0.04 -0.01
N PHE A 3 -10.27 1.15 -0.33
CA PHE A 3 -9.12 1.73 0.33
C PHE A 3 -9.26 3.25 0.50
N GLU A 4 -8.51 3.80 1.44
CA GLU A 4 -8.42 5.23 1.72
C GLU A 4 -6.97 5.65 1.90
N PHE A 5 -6.66 6.93 1.67
CA PHE A 5 -5.31 7.45 1.91
C PHE A 5 -5.23 8.19 3.24
N LYS A 6 -4.26 7.82 4.08
CA LYS A 6 -4.01 8.50 5.36
C LYS A 6 -3.61 9.96 5.19
N ASN A 7 -3.01 10.31 4.04
CA ASN A 7 -2.53 11.66 3.79
C ASN A 7 -2.79 12.11 2.35
N LYS A 8 -2.98 13.42 2.17
CA LYS A 8 -3.27 14.05 0.88
C LYS A 8 -2.13 13.91 -0.14
N LYS A 9 -0.89 13.64 0.31
CA LYS A 9 0.26 13.51 -0.60
C LYS A 9 0.21 12.20 -1.36
N LEU A 10 -0.13 11.10 -0.70
CA LEU A 10 -0.33 9.80 -1.36
C LEU A 10 -1.56 9.80 -2.24
N ALA A 11 -2.65 10.45 -1.79
CA ALA A 11 -3.82 10.64 -2.65
C ALA A 11 -3.43 11.36 -3.94
N ALA A 12 -2.71 12.49 -3.84
CA ALA A 12 -2.25 13.23 -5.02
C ALA A 12 -1.21 12.46 -5.85
N LEU A 13 -0.38 11.61 -5.25
CA LEU A 13 0.49 10.69 -6.00
C LEU A 13 -0.34 9.73 -6.84
N TYR A 14 -1.40 9.15 -6.27
CA TYR A 14 -2.25 8.18 -6.96
C TYR A 14 -3.15 8.83 -8.03
N THR A 15 -3.67 10.03 -7.79
CA THR A 15 -4.64 10.67 -8.71
C THR A 15 -4.01 11.62 -9.73
N GLU A 16 -2.86 12.21 -9.41
CA GLU A 16 -2.23 13.27 -10.20
C GLU A 16 -0.73 13.00 -10.47
N GLU A 17 -0.19 11.84 -10.06
CA GLU A 17 1.25 11.53 -10.06
C GLU A 17 2.11 12.57 -9.30
N LYS A 18 1.47 13.36 -8.44
CA LYS A 18 2.13 14.48 -7.77
C LYS A 18 3.09 13.97 -6.70
N GLY A 19 4.34 14.41 -6.80
CA GLY A 19 5.40 13.99 -5.90
C GLY A 19 6.12 12.70 -6.33
N ALA A 20 5.77 12.14 -7.50
CA ALA A 20 6.46 11.00 -8.11
C ALA A 20 7.97 11.19 -8.15
N ARG A 21 8.47 12.41 -8.43
CA ARG A 21 9.91 12.77 -8.46
C ARG A 21 10.68 12.45 -7.18
N LYS A 22 10.00 12.27 -6.03
CA LYS A 22 10.63 11.86 -4.77
C LYS A 22 11.02 10.38 -4.77
N TYR A 23 10.39 9.61 -5.64
CA TYR A 23 10.57 8.19 -5.82
C TYR A 23 11.20 7.96 -7.20
N GLY A 24 12.01 6.91 -7.36
CA GLY A 24 12.46 6.51 -8.70
C GLY A 24 11.27 6.01 -9.54
N ALA A 25 11.33 6.14 -10.87
CA ALA A 25 10.24 5.71 -11.76
C ALA A 25 9.74 4.29 -11.46
N ALA A 26 10.67 3.34 -11.30
CA ALA A 26 10.32 1.95 -10.96
C ALA A 26 9.57 1.77 -9.62
N VAL A 27 9.72 2.69 -8.66
CA VAL A 27 8.95 2.67 -7.40
C VAL A 27 7.55 3.20 -7.63
N VAL A 28 7.41 4.23 -8.48
CA VAL A 28 6.12 4.81 -8.85
C VAL A 28 5.30 3.80 -9.65
N ASP A 29 5.90 3.16 -10.65
CA ASP A 29 5.25 2.11 -11.44
C ASP A 29 4.77 0.96 -10.54
N ALA A 30 5.67 0.44 -9.68
CA ALA A 30 5.31 -0.62 -8.75
C ALA A 30 4.25 -0.18 -7.73
N PHE A 31 4.19 1.10 -7.36
CA PHE A 31 3.12 1.63 -6.52
C PHE A 31 1.77 1.54 -7.24
N PHE A 32 1.69 1.96 -8.50
CA PHE A 32 0.47 1.85 -9.29
C PHE A 32 0.04 0.39 -9.50
N ASP A 33 0.98 -0.50 -9.86
CA ASP A 33 0.70 -1.94 -9.99
C ASP A 33 0.10 -2.52 -8.70
N VAL A 34 0.65 -2.16 -7.55
CA VAL A 34 0.14 -2.61 -6.24
C VAL A 34 -1.23 -2.02 -5.93
N MET A 35 -1.46 -0.73 -6.24
CA MET A 35 -2.76 -0.10 -6.04
C MET A 35 -3.84 -0.73 -6.92
N ASP A 36 -3.51 -1.12 -8.16
CA ASP A 36 -4.42 -1.83 -9.05
C ASP A 36 -4.77 -3.22 -8.52
N VAL A 37 -3.78 -3.94 -7.98
CA VAL A 37 -4.03 -5.22 -7.29
C VAL A 37 -4.98 -5.02 -6.09
N ILE A 38 -4.74 -4.00 -5.26
CA ILE A 38 -5.61 -3.70 -4.10
C ILE A 38 -7.03 -3.35 -4.56
N ASN A 39 -7.17 -2.54 -5.61
CA ASN A 39 -8.45 -2.12 -6.14
C ASN A 39 -9.26 -3.33 -6.66
N ASN A 40 -8.60 -4.29 -7.31
CA ASN A 40 -9.24 -5.49 -7.87
C ASN A 40 -9.40 -6.66 -6.87
N ALA A 41 -8.69 -6.66 -5.74
CA ALA A 41 -8.80 -7.71 -4.74
C ALA A 41 -10.22 -7.78 -4.12
N GLN A 42 -10.72 -8.98 -3.84
CA GLN A 42 -11.93 -9.16 -3.04
C GLN A 42 -11.63 -8.94 -1.56
N ASP A 43 -10.52 -9.50 -1.08
CA ASP A 43 -10.02 -9.28 0.28
C ASP A 43 -8.52 -9.56 0.41
N GLU A 44 -8.00 -9.54 1.63
CA GLU A 44 -6.57 -9.65 1.91
C GLU A 44 -5.98 -11.01 1.51
N ARG A 45 -6.80 -12.05 1.33
CA ARG A 45 -6.32 -13.37 0.88
C ARG A 45 -5.74 -13.30 -0.52
N ASP A 46 -6.26 -12.42 -1.37
CA ASP A 46 -5.71 -12.19 -2.71
C ASP A 46 -4.31 -11.56 -2.63
N LEU A 47 -4.09 -10.66 -1.67
CA LEU A 47 -2.77 -10.07 -1.42
C LEU A 47 -1.78 -11.11 -0.89
N TYR A 48 -2.23 -12.02 -0.02
CA TYR A 48 -1.41 -13.15 0.45
C TYR A 48 -1.06 -14.15 -0.66
N ALA A 49 -1.97 -14.37 -1.62
CA ALA A 49 -1.74 -15.29 -2.73
C ALA A 49 -0.60 -14.82 -3.65
N LEU A 50 -0.45 -13.50 -3.80
CA LEU A 50 0.61 -12.87 -4.60
C LEU A 50 1.91 -12.77 -3.81
N LYS A 51 2.69 -13.86 -3.80
CA LYS A 51 3.96 -13.97 -3.05
C LYS A 51 4.98 -12.86 -3.35
N SER A 52 4.94 -12.26 -4.53
CA SER A 52 5.80 -11.13 -4.92
C SER A 52 5.58 -9.90 -4.04
N LEU A 53 4.35 -9.69 -3.57
CA LEU A 53 3.97 -8.56 -2.72
C LEU A 53 4.58 -8.61 -1.34
N ARG A 54 5.01 -9.79 -0.85
CA ARG A 54 5.51 -9.96 0.52
C ARG A 54 4.62 -9.24 1.56
N TYR A 55 3.33 -9.54 1.50
CA TYR A 55 2.35 -8.95 2.41
C TYR A 55 2.60 -9.43 3.85
N GLU A 56 3.33 -8.63 4.62
CA GLU A 56 3.89 -9.01 5.92
C GLU A 56 3.37 -8.10 7.03
N LYS A 57 2.89 -8.69 8.13
CA LYS A 57 2.45 -7.97 9.32
C LYS A 57 3.66 -7.34 10.03
N LEU A 58 3.58 -6.05 10.34
CA LEU A 58 4.61 -5.36 11.13
C LEU A 58 4.51 -5.77 12.61
N LYS A 59 5.58 -5.52 13.37
CA LYS A 59 5.70 -5.95 14.78
C LYS A 59 5.68 -4.76 15.75
N GLY A 60 5.48 -5.04 17.03
CA GLY A 60 5.52 -4.05 18.11
C GLY A 60 4.39 -3.02 18.01
N ALA A 61 4.73 -1.73 18.17
CA ALA A 61 3.77 -0.62 18.13
C ALA A 61 3.02 -0.50 16.80
N ARG A 62 3.56 -1.09 15.73
CA ARG A 62 2.98 -1.09 14.39
C ARG A 62 2.23 -2.40 14.06
N SER A 63 1.87 -3.19 15.07
CA SER A 63 1.25 -4.51 14.87
C SER A 63 -0.10 -4.51 14.15
N GLN A 64 -0.75 -3.36 13.99
CA GLN A 64 -1.96 -3.21 13.16
C GLN A 64 -1.65 -3.00 11.67
N GLN A 65 -0.39 -2.68 11.35
CA GLN A 65 0.06 -2.36 10.00
C GLN A 65 0.70 -3.56 9.31
N HIS A 66 0.73 -3.49 7.99
CA HIS A 66 1.36 -4.46 7.11
C HIS A 66 2.21 -3.72 6.07
N SER A 67 3.25 -4.38 5.59
CA SER A 67 4.08 -3.90 4.49
C SER A 67 3.81 -4.69 3.22
N ILE A 68 3.81 -4.00 2.08
CA ILE A 68 3.81 -4.57 0.73
C ILE A 68 5.08 -4.13 0.02
N ARG A 69 5.74 -5.05 -0.67
CA ARG A 69 6.91 -4.80 -1.50
C ARG A 69 6.56 -4.01 -2.75
N LEU A 70 7.21 -2.86 -2.90
CA LEU A 70 7.28 -2.12 -4.17
C LEU A 70 8.53 -2.54 -4.95
N ASN A 71 9.69 -2.52 -4.30
CA ASN A 71 10.93 -3.07 -4.86
C ASN A 71 11.87 -3.59 -3.76
N ARG A 72 13.17 -3.73 -4.05
CA ARG A 72 14.14 -4.20 -3.05
C ARG A 72 14.26 -3.24 -1.86
N GLN A 73 14.13 -1.93 -2.10
CA GLN A 73 14.34 -0.86 -1.14
C GLN A 73 13.04 -0.33 -0.51
N PHE A 74 11.95 -0.22 -1.25
CA PHE A 74 10.74 0.46 -0.80
C PHE A 74 9.59 -0.50 -0.44
N ARG A 75 8.81 -0.09 0.54
CA ARG A 75 7.57 -0.75 0.99
C ARG A 75 6.40 0.24 1.01
N LEU A 76 5.24 -0.23 0.58
CA LEU A 76 3.97 0.43 0.87
C LEU A 76 3.47 -0.07 2.22
N ILE A 77 3.19 0.86 3.13
CA ILE A 77 2.63 0.56 4.45
C ILE A 77 1.13 0.78 4.40
N ILE A 78 0.41 -0.24 4.85
CA ILE A 78 -1.04 -0.24 4.91
C ILE A 78 -1.54 -0.71 6.28
N GLU A 79 -2.75 -0.32 6.64
CA GLU A 79 -3.42 -0.77 7.85
C GLU A 79 -4.81 -1.27 7.50
N ARG A 80 -5.22 -2.37 8.12
CA ARG A 80 -6.58 -2.89 7.95
C ARG A 80 -7.53 -2.12 8.83
N GLN A 81 -8.61 -1.64 8.25
CA GLN A 81 -9.65 -0.90 8.95
C GLN A 81 -11.03 -1.50 8.66
N HIS A 82 -11.98 -1.12 9.52
CA HIS A 82 -13.37 -1.50 9.38
C HIS A 82 -14.22 -0.28 9.72
N ASP A 83 -15.14 0.06 8.82
CA ASP A 83 -16.11 1.12 9.02
C ASP A 83 -17.53 0.62 8.70
N GLU A 84 -18.50 1.52 8.65
CA GLU A 84 -19.91 1.22 8.42
C GLU A 84 -20.20 0.48 7.09
N GLN A 85 -19.34 0.64 6.08
CA GLN A 85 -19.47 -0.04 4.78
C GLN A 85 -18.60 -1.32 4.71
N GLY A 86 -17.98 -1.73 5.82
CA GLY A 86 -17.20 -2.95 5.94
C GLY A 86 -15.69 -2.74 5.98
N ARG A 87 -14.94 -3.74 5.48
CA ARG A 87 -13.47 -3.75 5.48
C ARG A 87 -12.90 -2.75 4.48
N CYS A 88 -11.89 -2.00 4.89
CA CYS A 88 -11.11 -1.14 4.01
C CYS A 88 -9.61 -1.17 4.38
N LEU A 89 -8.77 -0.82 3.41
CA LEU A 89 -7.35 -0.61 3.66
C LEU A 89 -7.03 0.87 3.75
N LEU A 90 -6.35 1.27 4.82
CA LEU A 90 -5.77 2.59 4.94
C LEU A 90 -4.34 2.57 4.38
N ILE A 91 -4.09 3.29 3.30
CA ILE A 91 -2.78 3.49 2.68
C ILE A 91 -2.02 4.57 3.46
N ILE A 92 -0.98 4.17 4.20
CA ILE A 92 -0.33 5.02 5.20
C ILE A 92 0.85 5.80 4.61
N ASN A 93 1.81 5.10 4.00
CA ASN A 93 3.05 5.69 3.50
C ASN A 93 3.83 4.78 2.56
N ILE A 94 4.74 5.36 1.78
CA ILE A 94 5.84 4.65 1.11
C ILE A 94 7.10 4.87 1.96
N GLU A 95 7.67 3.79 2.48
CA GLU A 95 8.83 3.82 3.37
C GLU A 95 10.04 3.14 2.71
N ASP A 96 11.23 3.70 2.98
CA ASP A 96 12.50 3.03 2.72
C ASP A 96 12.69 1.92 3.76
N TYR A 97 13.05 0.73 3.30
CA TYR A 97 13.14 -0.52 4.05
C TYR A 97 14.62 -0.94 4.24
N HIS A 98 15.57 -0.01 4.17
CA HIS A 98 17.01 -0.24 4.45
C HIS A 98 17.48 0.51 5.69
#